data_AF-A0A1Q6K3R3-F1
#
_entry.id   AF-A0A1Q6K3R3-F1
#
_cell.length_a   1.000
_cell.length_b   1.000
_cell.length_c   1.000
_cell.angle_alpha   90.00
_cell.angle_beta   90.00
_cell.angle_gamma   90.00
#
_symmetry.space_group_name_H-M   'P 1'
#
loop_
_entity.id
_entity.type
_entity.pdbx_description
1 polymer ?
#
loop_
_entity_poly.entity_id
_entity_poly.type
_entity_poly.pdbx_seq_one_letter_code
_entity_poly.pdbx_strand_id
1 'polypeptide(L)'
;MIKENLIKINKEYDIYTKKGALKKFIDSKKNQFYQIITIKDNKNKIKLKELPVVFSIQIEKGTNLKNIIKNIQKILKKCNKKKLNIGLEYKEKKIIGELIDDSTKERKTDIIKCLKAVLIKEKREKIEYIYDQVCEELDEEFAKNNYCDFKDDVCIGKRNCSERVTMGCCHKFKHPITMNGELKECPYLVDKHCSTQCITCKLFTCNAIKVKFKLKDIPLIECFFNPIQKLIVKTNFFTKREKIIDRLVLFSM
;
A
#
# COMPACT_ATOMS: atom_id res chain seq x y z
N MET A 1 27.03 -11.68 11.76
CA MET A 1 27.09 -10.19 11.83
C MET A 1 26.41 -9.47 10.65
N ILE A 2 26.52 -9.88 9.37
CA ILE A 2 25.94 -9.13 8.23
C ILE A 2 24.41 -9.36 8.03
N LYS A 3 23.85 -10.48 8.51
CA LYS A 3 22.39 -10.78 8.35
C LYS A 3 21.46 -9.98 9.26
N GLU A 4 21.95 -9.49 10.40
CA GLU A 4 21.11 -8.78 11.35
C GLU A 4 20.58 -7.51 10.70
N ASN A 5 19.25 -7.31 10.73
CA ASN A 5 18.56 -6.11 10.25
C ASN A 5 18.38 -6.01 8.72
N LEU A 6 18.46 -7.10 7.97
CA LEU A 6 18.09 -7.11 6.55
C LEU A 6 16.61 -7.53 6.38
N ILE A 7 15.82 -6.72 5.67
CA ILE A 7 14.43 -7.01 5.33
C ILE A 7 14.28 -7.22 3.83
N LYS A 8 13.56 -8.27 3.46
CA LYS A 8 13.19 -8.56 2.07
C LYS A 8 12.12 -7.57 1.60
N ILE A 9 12.41 -6.84 0.52
CA ILE A 9 11.43 -5.95 -0.13
C ILE A 9 10.65 -6.72 -1.19
N ASN A 10 11.35 -7.39 -2.11
CA ASN A 10 10.73 -8.25 -3.11
C ASN A 10 11.69 -9.39 -3.50
N LYS A 11 11.47 -10.00 -4.67
CA LYS A 11 12.33 -11.08 -5.17
C LYS A 11 13.74 -10.57 -5.53
N GLU A 12 13.88 -9.33 -5.99
CA GLU A 12 15.15 -8.73 -6.46
C GLU A 12 15.89 -7.96 -5.35
N TYR A 13 15.16 -7.36 -4.41
CA TYR A 13 15.70 -6.33 -3.52
C TYR A 13 15.53 -6.63 -2.03
N ASP A 14 16.59 -6.32 -1.28
CA ASP A 14 16.60 -6.29 0.19
C ASP A 14 17.06 -4.90 0.68
N ILE A 15 16.72 -4.53 1.92
CA ILE A 15 17.12 -3.27 2.55
C ILE A 15 17.61 -3.50 3.99
N TYR A 16 18.63 -2.76 4.42
CA TYR A 16 19.01 -2.73 5.83
C TYR A 16 18.07 -1.83 6.63
N THR A 17 17.78 -2.17 7.88
CA THR A 17 16.99 -1.30 8.79
C THR A 17 17.77 -0.81 10.00
N LYS A 18 19.11 -0.93 9.97
CA LYS A 18 19.99 -0.46 11.03
C LYS A 18 20.94 0.58 10.46
N LYS A 19 21.00 1.73 11.11
CA LYS A 19 21.91 2.83 10.76
C LYS A 19 23.36 2.33 10.71
N GLY A 20 24.05 2.62 9.60
CA GLY A 20 25.46 2.27 9.41
C GLY A 20 25.71 0.83 9.00
N ALA A 21 24.67 -0.02 8.89
CA ALA A 21 24.81 -1.38 8.37
C ALA A 21 25.20 -1.37 6.88
N LEU A 22 24.65 -0.44 6.09
CA LEU A 22 25.02 -0.26 4.68
C LEU A 22 26.50 0.09 4.54
N LYS A 23 27.00 1.02 5.37
CA LYS A 23 28.41 1.41 5.36
C LYS A 23 29.33 0.22 5.68
N LYS A 24 29.03 -0.53 6.76
CA LYS A 24 29.78 -1.75 7.11
C LYS A 24 29.78 -2.80 6.00
N PHE A 25 28.63 -2.99 5.34
CA PHE A 25 28.51 -3.89 4.21
C PHE A 25 29.42 -3.47 3.06
N ILE A 26 29.41 -2.18 2.73
CA ILE A 26 30.25 -1.64 1.67
C ILE A 26 31.74 -1.74 2.02
N ASP A 27 32.14 -1.38 3.24
CA ASP A 27 33.54 -1.43 3.67
C ASP A 27 34.10 -2.87 3.57
N SER A 28 33.23 -3.88 3.68
CA SER A 28 33.58 -5.29 3.44
C SER A 28 33.76 -5.67 1.96
N LYS A 29 33.19 -4.90 1.04
CA LYS A 29 33.25 -5.06 -0.42
C LYS A 29 34.30 -4.10 -0.98
N LYS A 30 35.58 -4.44 -0.82
CA LYS A 30 36.71 -3.65 -1.38
C LYS A 30 36.45 -3.33 -2.87
N ASN A 31 36.72 -2.10 -3.29
CA ASN A 31 36.71 -1.61 -4.68
C ASN A 31 35.34 -1.50 -5.42
N GLN A 32 34.20 -1.47 -4.71
CA GLN A 32 32.93 -1.09 -5.35
C GLN A 32 32.67 0.42 -5.23
N PHE A 33 32.51 1.10 -6.37
CA PHE A 33 32.07 2.49 -6.43
C PHE A 33 30.54 2.57 -6.49
N TYR A 34 29.96 3.52 -5.76
CA TYR A 34 28.52 3.72 -5.67
C TYR A 34 28.20 5.16 -5.29
N GLN A 35 26.95 5.56 -5.51
CA GLN A 35 26.42 6.83 -5.04
C GLN A 35 25.34 6.56 -3.98
N ILE A 36 25.59 6.99 -2.74
CA ILE A 36 24.53 7.06 -1.72
C ILE A 36 23.71 8.32 -1.97
N ILE A 37 22.40 8.13 -2.05
CA ILE A 37 21.44 9.23 -2.10
C ILE A 37 20.64 9.23 -0.81
N THR A 38 20.82 10.28 -0.01
CA THR A 38 20.02 10.50 1.19
C THR A 38 18.64 11.01 0.80
N ILE A 39 17.60 10.34 1.31
CA ILE A 39 16.20 10.69 1.09
C ILE A 39 15.62 11.22 2.39
N LYS A 40 15.06 12.43 2.30
CA LYS A 40 14.32 13.12 3.35
C LYS A 40 13.00 13.64 2.78
N ASP A 41 12.13 14.14 3.66
CA ASP A 41 10.84 14.76 3.31
C ASP A 41 11.01 15.93 2.32
N ASN A 42 12.09 16.70 2.48
CA ASN A 42 12.34 17.89 1.67
C ASN A 42 12.68 17.54 0.21
N LYS A 43 12.38 18.46 -0.72
CA LYS A 43 12.75 18.27 -2.14
C LYS A 43 14.27 18.27 -2.30
N ASN A 44 14.83 17.12 -2.67
CA ASN A 44 16.26 17.00 -2.94
C ASN A 44 16.56 17.27 -4.43
N LYS A 45 17.27 18.35 -4.74
CA LYS A 45 17.92 18.50 -6.07
C LYS A 45 19.17 17.62 -6.10
N ILE A 46 19.06 16.44 -6.69
CA ILE A 46 20.15 15.45 -6.72
C ILE A 46 20.76 15.38 -8.13
N LYS A 47 22.09 15.51 -8.20
CA LYS A 47 22.90 15.23 -9.39
C LYS A 47 23.34 13.76 -9.36
N LEU A 48 22.90 12.98 -10.34
CA LEU A 48 23.24 11.56 -10.47
C LEU A 48 24.57 11.39 -11.21
N LYS A 49 25.49 10.66 -10.59
CA LYS A 49 26.75 10.17 -11.16
C LYS A 49 26.49 8.86 -11.93
N GLU A 50 27.42 8.48 -12.80
CA GLU A 50 27.40 7.20 -13.52
C GLU A 50 27.90 6.06 -12.62
N LEU A 51 27.23 5.87 -11.50
CA LEU A 51 27.55 4.86 -10.50
C LEU A 51 26.27 4.13 -10.06
N PRO A 52 26.38 2.89 -9.55
CA PRO A 52 25.28 2.23 -8.85
C PRO A 52 24.70 3.12 -7.75
N VAL A 53 23.38 3.21 -7.70
CA VAL A 53 22.66 4.06 -6.74
C VAL A 53 22.11 3.24 -5.59
N VAL A 54 22.43 3.66 -4.37
CA VAL A 54 21.84 3.14 -3.12
C VAL A 54 21.20 4.26 -2.33
N PHE A 55 20.15 3.94 -1.56
CA PHE A 55 19.40 4.91 -0.79
C PHE A 55 19.78 4.89 0.69
N SER A 56 19.91 6.06 1.31
CA SER A 56 19.85 6.20 2.77
C SER A 56 18.54 6.93 3.09
N ILE A 57 17.51 6.16 3.43
CA ILE A 57 16.15 6.67 3.66
C ILE A 57 16.03 7.03 5.13
N GLN A 58 15.80 8.31 5.42
CA GLN A 58 15.71 8.83 6.78
C GLN A 58 14.26 9.21 7.10
N ILE A 59 13.73 8.59 8.14
CA ILE A 59 12.36 8.77 8.60
C ILE A 59 12.40 9.30 10.03
N GLU A 60 12.08 10.57 10.16
CA GLU A 60 11.99 11.29 11.43
C GLU A 60 10.52 11.47 11.83
N LYS A 61 10.25 11.73 13.11
CA LYS A 61 8.90 12.04 13.61
C LYS A 61 8.31 13.22 12.84
N GLY A 62 7.08 13.07 12.33
CA GLY A 62 6.41 14.11 11.55
C GLY A 62 6.73 14.13 10.05
N THR A 63 7.64 13.28 9.57
CA THR A 63 7.95 13.15 8.13
C THR A 63 6.66 12.88 7.32
N ASN A 64 6.53 13.43 6.13
CA ASN A 64 5.47 13.08 5.21
C ASN A 64 5.92 11.92 4.30
N LEU A 65 5.36 10.73 4.55
CA LEU A 65 5.67 9.52 3.78
C LEU A 65 5.49 9.70 2.28
N LYS A 66 4.44 10.43 1.85
CA LYS A 66 4.17 10.70 0.44
C LYS A 66 5.32 11.43 -0.23
N ASN A 67 5.98 12.36 0.47
CA ASN A 67 7.08 13.12 -0.08
C ASN A 67 8.34 12.25 -0.22
N ILE A 68 8.64 11.40 0.78
CA ILE A 68 9.70 10.40 0.70
C ILE A 68 9.51 9.52 -0.53
N ILE A 69 8.32 8.92 -0.69
CA ILE A 69 8.02 8.01 -1.79
C ILE A 69 8.09 8.74 -3.15
N LYS A 70 7.55 9.96 -3.25
CA LYS A 70 7.67 10.78 -4.46
C LYS A 70 9.12 11.12 -4.82
N ASN A 71 9.97 11.38 -3.83
CA ASN A 71 11.39 11.66 -4.06
C ASN A 71 12.09 10.41 -4.63
N ILE A 72 11.83 9.24 -4.05
CA ILE A 72 12.37 7.96 -4.55
C ILE A 72 11.90 7.68 -5.98
N GLN A 73 10.60 7.81 -6.26
CA GLN A 73 10.04 7.62 -7.61
C GLN A 73 10.70 8.54 -8.66
N LYS A 74 10.92 9.82 -8.31
CA LYS A 74 11.60 10.78 -9.19
C LYS A 74 13.04 10.37 -9.48
N ILE A 75 13.76 9.88 -8.47
CA ILE A 75 15.15 9.44 -8.63
C ILE A 75 15.21 8.18 -9.49
N LEU A 76 14.36 7.18 -9.20
CA LEU A 76 14.29 5.96 -10.00
C LEU A 76 13.93 6.25 -11.47
N LYS A 77 13.01 7.19 -11.74
CA LYS A 77 12.72 7.64 -13.11
C LYS A 77 13.96 8.22 -13.80
N LYS A 78 14.80 8.98 -13.08
CA LYS A 78 16.07 9.50 -13.61
C LYS A 78 17.12 8.42 -13.80
N CYS A 79 17.23 7.47 -12.87
CA CYS A 79 18.13 6.32 -12.98
C CYS A 79 17.77 5.46 -14.20
N ASN A 80 16.48 5.17 -14.41
CA ASN A 80 16.00 4.44 -15.59
C ASN A 80 16.35 5.16 -16.89
N LYS A 81 16.14 6.49 -16.96
CA LYS A 81 16.52 7.29 -18.14
C LYS A 81 18.02 7.24 -18.43
N LYS A 82 18.85 7.20 -17.38
CA LYS A 82 20.32 7.11 -17.47
C LYS A 82 20.85 5.67 -17.50
N LYS A 83 19.98 4.65 -17.48
CA LYS A 83 20.33 3.22 -17.38
C LYS A 83 21.27 2.91 -16.21
N LEU A 84 21.09 3.58 -15.06
CA LEU A 84 21.90 3.35 -13.86
C LEU A 84 21.40 2.12 -13.08
N ASN A 85 22.34 1.34 -12.56
CA ASN A 85 22.04 0.23 -11.66
C ASN A 85 21.51 0.73 -10.31
N ILE A 86 20.50 0.04 -9.79
CA ILE A 86 19.94 0.29 -8.45
C ILE A 86 20.35 -0.84 -7.53
N GLY A 87 20.91 -0.47 -6.38
CA GLY A 87 21.38 -1.39 -5.37
C GLY A 87 22.74 -2.00 -5.66
N LEU A 88 23.26 -2.72 -4.66
CA LEU A 88 24.53 -3.43 -4.71
C LEU A 88 24.30 -4.94 -4.64
N GLU A 89 25.03 -5.71 -5.43
CA GLU A 89 24.88 -7.16 -5.46
C GLU A 89 25.27 -7.81 -4.13
N TYR A 90 24.36 -8.63 -3.63
CA TYR A 90 24.54 -9.45 -2.45
C TYR A 90 23.82 -10.78 -2.62
N LYS A 91 24.59 -11.83 -2.89
CA LYS A 91 24.07 -13.16 -3.23
C LYS A 91 23.17 -13.07 -4.47
N GLU A 92 21.98 -13.66 -4.43
CA GLU A 92 21.00 -13.69 -5.52
C GLU A 92 20.14 -12.40 -5.60
N LYS A 93 20.48 -11.36 -4.83
CA LYS A 93 19.68 -10.14 -4.71
C LYS A 93 20.53 -8.87 -4.71
N LYS A 94 19.86 -7.72 -4.70
CA LYS A 94 20.47 -6.40 -4.59
C LYS A 94 20.05 -5.70 -3.30
N ILE A 95 21.03 -5.16 -2.58
CA ILE A 95 20.80 -4.28 -1.43
C ILE A 95 20.50 -2.87 -1.95
N ILE A 96 19.27 -2.40 -1.79
CA ILE A 96 18.86 -1.06 -2.28
C ILE A 96 19.35 0.07 -1.38
N GLY A 97 19.73 -0.23 -0.15
CA GLY A 97 20.20 0.77 0.80
C GLY A 97 19.91 0.44 2.25
N GLU A 98 19.73 1.49 3.05
CA GLU A 98 19.31 1.44 4.44
C GLU A 98 18.09 2.34 4.70
N LEU A 99 17.22 1.86 5.59
CA LEU A 99 16.11 2.57 6.19
C LEU A 99 16.47 2.90 7.64
N ILE A 100 16.71 4.18 7.90
CA ILE A 100 16.95 4.75 9.23
C ILE A 100 15.61 5.33 9.69
N ASP A 101 14.96 4.63 10.60
CA ASP A 101 13.60 4.93 11.01
C ASP A 101 13.51 4.97 12.53
N ASP A 102 13.30 6.17 13.07
CA ASP A 102 13.10 6.42 14.51
C ASP A 102 11.58 6.51 14.85
N SER A 103 10.71 5.99 13.98
CA SER A 103 9.25 6.05 14.12
C SER A 103 8.62 4.74 14.61
N THR A 104 7.29 4.67 14.59
CA THR A 104 6.53 3.52 15.11
C THR A 104 6.65 2.29 14.20
N LYS A 105 6.45 1.09 14.76
CA LYS A 105 6.49 -0.18 14.01
C LYS A 105 5.51 -0.21 12.82
N GLU A 106 4.31 0.35 13.02
CA GLU A 106 3.28 0.49 11.99
C GLU A 106 3.78 1.31 10.80
N ARG A 107 4.32 2.48 11.08
CA ARG A 107 4.86 3.39 10.07
C ARG A 107 6.05 2.80 9.31
N LYS A 108 6.91 2.06 10.00
CA LYS A 108 7.98 1.27 9.36
C LYS A 108 7.42 0.26 8.36
N THR A 109 6.32 -0.39 8.71
CA THR A 109 5.63 -1.36 7.84
C THR A 109 5.07 -0.67 6.59
N ASP A 110 4.44 0.49 6.74
CA ASP A 110 3.89 1.28 5.63
C ASP A 110 4.97 1.72 4.63
N ILE A 111 6.12 2.14 5.13
CA ILE A 111 7.27 2.51 4.30
C ILE A 111 7.74 1.31 3.48
N ILE A 112 7.89 0.15 4.11
CA ILE A 112 8.32 -1.07 3.42
C ILE A 112 7.31 -1.48 2.34
N LYS A 113 6.00 -1.42 2.64
CA LYS A 113 4.94 -1.70 1.66
C LYS A 113 4.99 -0.72 0.50
N CYS A 114 5.17 0.57 0.76
CA CYS A 114 5.33 1.58 -0.27
C CYS A 114 6.62 1.37 -1.10
N LEU A 115 7.75 1.04 -0.47
CA LEU A 115 9.01 0.75 -1.17
C LEU A 115 8.86 -0.45 -2.11
N LYS A 116 8.16 -1.51 -1.66
CA LYS A 116 7.83 -2.65 -2.51
C LYS A 116 7.03 -2.20 -3.74
N ALA A 117 5.96 -1.42 -3.56
CA ALA A 117 5.17 -0.88 -4.68
C ALA A 117 5.99 0.00 -5.63
N VAL A 118 6.91 0.82 -5.12
CA VAL A 118 7.79 1.66 -5.95
C VAL A 118 8.65 0.80 -6.89
N LEU A 119 9.18 -0.33 -6.39
CA LEU A 119 10.12 -1.18 -7.10
C LEU A 119 9.47 -2.19 -8.06
N ILE A 120 8.15 -2.34 -8.03
CA ILE A 120 7.43 -3.12 -9.04
C ILE A 120 7.50 -2.37 -10.38
N LYS A 121 7.95 -3.05 -11.43
CA LYS A 121 8.17 -2.46 -12.76
C LYS A 121 6.88 -2.48 -13.58
N GLU A 122 6.20 -3.62 -13.60
CA GLU A 122 4.97 -3.79 -14.38
C GLU A 122 3.82 -3.03 -13.72
N LYS A 123 3.04 -2.35 -14.55
CA LYS A 123 2.01 -1.39 -14.12
C LYS A 123 0.82 -2.10 -13.48
N ARG A 124 0.34 -3.18 -14.08
CA ARG A 124 -0.78 -3.98 -13.57
C ARG A 124 -0.41 -4.68 -12.26
N GLU A 125 0.73 -5.36 -12.18
CA GLU A 125 1.28 -6.01 -10.99
C GLU A 125 1.38 -5.02 -9.82
N LYS A 126 1.79 -3.78 -10.09
CA LYS A 126 1.86 -2.73 -9.06
C LYS A 126 0.48 -2.35 -8.52
N ILE A 127 -0.49 -2.16 -9.42
CA ILE A 127 -1.86 -1.81 -9.06
C ILE A 127 -2.52 -2.98 -8.31
N GLU A 128 -2.32 -4.21 -8.76
CA GLU A 128 -2.79 -5.43 -8.08
C GLU A 128 -2.20 -5.53 -6.67
N TYR A 129 -0.87 -5.38 -6.54
CA TYR A 129 -0.21 -5.37 -5.24
C TYR A 129 -0.77 -4.28 -4.29
N ILE A 130 -0.93 -3.04 -4.78
CA ILE A 130 -1.50 -1.95 -3.97
C ILE A 130 -2.93 -2.28 -3.54
N TYR A 131 -3.76 -2.74 -4.48
CA TYR A 131 -5.16 -3.04 -4.23
C TYR A 131 -5.31 -4.15 -3.19
N ASP A 132 -4.61 -5.26 -3.39
CA ASP A 132 -4.71 -6.45 -2.55
C ASP A 132 -4.23 -6.17 -1.13
N GLN A 133 -3.10 -5.48 -1.00
CA GLN A 133 -2.58 -5.08 0.31
C GLN A 133 -3.53 -4.16 1.07
N VAL A 134 -4.19 -3.22 0.39
CA VAL A 134 -5.16 -2.34 1.06
C VAL A 134 -6.41 -3.12 1.46
N CYS A 135 -6.88 -4.05 0.62
CA CYS A 135 -8.00 -4.91 0.97
C CYS A 135 -7.69 -5.78 2.20
N GLU A 136 -6.50 -6.37 2.25
CA GLU A 136 -6.01 -7.17 3.38
C GLU A 136 -5.91 -6.33 4.66
N GLU A 137 -5.29 -5.15 4.60
CA GLU A 137 -5.19 -4.22 5.73
C GLU A 137 -6.56 -3.81 6.28
N LEU A 138 -7.52 -3.54 5.39
CA LEU A 138 -8.88 -3.20 5.81
C LEU A 138 -9.56 -4.38 6.50
N ASP A 139 -9.42 -5.60 5.96
CA ASP A 139 -10.00 -6.78 6.60
C ASP A 139 -9.39 -7.04 7.98
N GLU A 140 -8.07 -6.95 8.11
CA GLU A 140 -7.36 -7.08 9.39
C GLU A 140 -7.81 -6.02 10.40
N GLU A 141 -7.92 -4.76 9.98
CA GLU A 141 -8.31 -3.66 10.86
C GLU A 141 -9.75 -3.81 11.36
N PHE A 142 -10.68 -4.22 10.49
CA PHE A 142 -12.06 -4.49 10.90
C PHE A 142 -12.17 -5.71 11.80
N ALA A 143 -11.44 -6.79 11.51
CA ALA A 143 -11.44 -8.01 12.31
C ALA A 143 -10.85 -7.77 13.70
N LYS A 144 -9.69 -7.12 13.78
CA LYS A 144 -8.98 -6.84 15.03
C LYS A 144 -9.78 -5.95 15.98
N ASN A 145 -10.47 -4.95 15.45
CA ASN A 145 -11.22 -3.99 16.27
C ASN A 145 -12.71 -4.34 16.43
N ASN A 146 -13.20 -5.35 15.71
CA ASN A 146 -14.60 -5.78 15.69
C ASN A 146 -15.60 -4.60 15.58
N TYR A 147 -15.35 -3.66 14.65
CA TYR A 147 -16.14 -2.42 14.55
C TYR A 147 -17.63 -2.65 14.31
N CYS A 148 -17.97 -3.74 13.63
CA CYS A 148 -19.34 -4.09 13.32
C CYS A 148 -20.07 -4.75 14.49
N ASP A 149 -19.35 -5.15 15.56
CA ASP A 149 -19.85 -5.85 16.75
C ASP A 149 -20.89 -6.92 16.36
N PHE A 150 -20.47 -7.91 15.56
CA PHE A 150 -21.39 -8.98 15.15
C PHE A 150 -21.75 -9.86 16.35
N LYS A 151 -23.05 -10.12 16.52
CA LYS A 151 -23.60 -11.09 17.50
C LYS A 151 -24.72 -11.86 16.83
N ASP A 152 -24.69 -13.19 16.91
CA ASP A 152 -25.64 -14.09 16.25
C ASP A 152 -25.81 -13.77 14.76
N ASP A 153 -24.68 -13.53 14.06
CA ASP A 153 -24.60 -13.09 12.66
C ASP A 153 -25.24 -11.73 12.33
N VAL A 154 -25.68 -10.96 13.32
CA VAL A 154 -26.28 -9.63 13.14
C VAL A 154 -25.32 -8.53 13.62
N CYS A 155 -25.04 -7.54 12.76
CA CYS A 155 -24.20 -6.40 13.13
C CYS A 155 -24.94 -5.39 14.00
N ILE A 156 -24.19 -4.59 14.77
CA ILE A 156 -24.76 -3.57 15.67
C ILE A 156 -25.74 -2.62 14.99
N GLY A 157 -25.49 -2.25 13.72
CA GLY A 157 -26.36 -1.36 12.96
C GLY A 157 -27.71 -1.96 12.57
N LYS A 158 -27.85 -3.29 12.66
CA LYS A 158 -29.06 -4.04 12.28
C LYS A 158 -29.72 -4.78 13.43
N ARG A 159 -29.08 -4.84 14.60
CA ARG A 159 -29.56 -5.57 15.78
C ARG A 159 -30.95 -5.14 16.26
N ASN A 160 -31.27 -3.87 16.12
CA ASN A 160 -32.53 -3.26 16.55
C ASN A 160 -33.48 -2.94 15.38
N CYS A 161 -33.19 -3.42 14.17
CA CYS A 161 -34.11 -3.26 13.04
C CYS A 161 -35.25 -4.29 13.14
N SER A 162 -36.44 -3.89 12.72
CA SER A 162 -37.63 -4.76 12.63
C SER A 162 -37.38 -5.98 11.73
N GLU A 163 -36.64 -5.77 10.63
CA GLU A 163 -36.13 -6.84 9.78
C GLU A 163 -34.72 -7.23 10.24
N ARG A 164 -34.60 -8.38 10.90
CA ARG A 164 -33.31 -8.97 11.28
C ARG A 164 -32.64 -9.54 10.04
N VAL A 165 -31.66 -8.80 9.53
CA VAL A 165 -30.80 -9.25 8.44
C VAL A 165 -29.57 -9.92 9.04
N THR A 166 -29.46 -11.24 8.86
CA THR A 166 -28.36 -12.09 9.36
C THR A 166 -27.06 -11.96 8.55
N MET A 167 -27.01 -11.02 7.60
CA MET A 167 -25.95 -10.92 6.58
C MET A 167 -25.41 -9.49 6.43
N GLY A 168 -24.99 -8.85 7.53
CA GLY A 168 -24.20 -7.61 7.54
C GLY A 168 -24.62 -6.50 6.55
N CYS A 169 -23.64 -5.80 5.98
CA CYS A 169 -23.87 -4.66 5.07
C CYS A 169 -23.88 -5.03 3.58
N CYS A 170 -23.84 -6.32 3.22
CA CYS A 170 -23.62 -6.78 1.84
C CYS A 170 -24.92 -6.85 1.02
N HIS A 171 -25.70 -5.77 1.04
CA HIS A 171 -26.98 -5.64 0.33
C HIS A 171 -26.92 -4.44 -0.62
N LYS A 172 -27.57 -4.58 -1.78
CA LYS A 172 -27.75 -3.49 -2.75
C LYS A 172 -29.23 -3.32 -3.06
N PHE A 173 -29.66 -2.11 -3.36
CA PHE A 173 -30.99 -1.90 -3.94
C PHE A 173 -31.07 -2.60 -5.31
N LYS A 174 -32.23 -3.19 -5.62
CA LYS A 174 -32.52 -3.78 -6.93
C LYS A 174 -32.25 -2.79 -8.06
N HIS A 175 -32.51 -1.51 -7.83
CA HIS A 175 -32.15 -0.41 -8.72
C HIS A 175 -31.09 0.51 -8.07
N PRO A 176 -29.78 0.30 -8.31
CA PRO A 176 -28.71 1.03 -7.64
C PRO A 176 -28.69 2.54 -7.94
N ILE A 177 -29.22 2.97 -9.09
CA ILE A 177 -29.23 4.38 -9.51
C ILE A 177 -30.37 5.14 -8.86
N THR A 178 -31.57 4.55 -8.84
CA THR A 178 -32.75 5.18 -8.25
C THR A 178 -32.89 4.88 -6.76
N MET A 179 -32.04 4.02 -6.19
CA MET A 179 -32.09 3.53 -4.80
C MET A 179 -33.46 2.95 -4.42
N ASN A 180 -34.18 2.39 -5.41
CA ASN A 180 -35.55 1.89 -5.26
C ASN A 180 -35.62 0.37 -5.41
N GLY A 181 -36.71 -0.20 -4.89
CA GLY A 181 -37.02 -1.62 -4.93
C GLY A 181 -36.42 -2.41 -3.76
N GLU A 182 -36.66 -3.72 -3.77
CA GLU A 182 -36.19 -4.64 -2.73
C GLU A 182 -34.66 -4.64 -2.61
N LEU A 183 -34.18 -4.79 -1.38
CA LEU A 183 -32.78 -5.06 -1.12
C LEU A 183 -32.46 -6.47 -1.63
N LYS A 184 -31.49 -6.56 -2.52
CA LYS A 184 -30.92 -7.82 -2.98
C LYS A 184 -29.58 -8.04 -2.32
N GLU A 185 -29.33 -9.27 -1.92
CA GLU A 185 -28.00 -9.68 -1.49
C GLU A 185 -26.98 -9.42 -2.59
N CYS A 186 -25.76 -9.07 -2.17
CA CYS A 186 -24.64 -8.95 -3.09
C CYS A 186 -24.37 -10.31 -3.73
N PRO A 187 -24.27 -10.39 -5.08
CA PRO A 187 -23.98 -11.66 -5.76
C PRO A 187 -22.58 -12.22 -5.47
N TYR A 188 -21.73 -11.45 -4.80
CA TYR A 188 -20.38 -11.86 -4.39
C TYR A 188 -20.29 -12.17 -2.89
N LEU A 189 -21.41 -12.25 -2.20
CA LEU A 189 -21.48 -12.78 -0.84
C LEU A 189 -21.63 -14.29 -0.94
N VAL A 190 -20.56 -15.03 -0.67
CA VAL A 190 -20.51 -16.50 -0.71
C VAL A 190 -20.08 -16.96 0.67
N ASP A 191 -20.84 -17.86 1.28
CA ASP A 191 -20.56 -18.40 2.62
C ASP A 191 -20.28 -17.30 3.67
N LYS A 192 -21.10 -16.23 3.66
CA LYS A 192 -20.96 -15.04 4.53
C LYS A 192 -19.70 -14.20 4.31
N HIS A 193 -18.92 -14.46 3.25
CA HIS A 193 -17.69 -13.73 2.92
C HIS A 193 -17.77 -13.08 1.53
N CYS A 194 -17.03 -11.98 1.34
CA CYS A 194 -16.94 -11.34 0.03
C CYS A 194 -15.95 -12.09 -0.86
N SER A 195 -16.43 -12.80 -1.88
CA SER A 195 -15.62 -13.60 -2.79
C SER A 195 -14.75 -12.80 -3.76
N THR A 196 -14.97 -11.47 -3.85
CA THR A 196 -14.29 -10.62 -4.83
C THR A 196 -13.40 -9.54 -4.24
N GLN A 197 -13.26 -9.41 -2.91
CA GLN A 197 -12.40 -8.39 -2.28
C GLN A 197 -12.62 -6.94 -2.80
N CYS A 198 -13.87 -6.49 -2.91
CA CYS A 198 -14.15 -5.14 -3.40
C CYS A 198 -13.69 -4.05 -2.41
N ILE A 199 -12.61 -3.32 -2.74
CA ILE A 199 -12.04 -2.26 -1.90
C ILE A 199 -13.05 -1.17 -1.52
N THR A 200 -13.94 -0.79 -2.45
CA THR A 200 -14.96 0.24 -2.21
C THR A 200 -15.92 -0.20 -1.10
N CYS A 201 -16.33 -1.46 -1.13
CA CYS A 201 -17.19 -2.03 -0.09
C CYS A 201 -16.46 -2.12 1.27
N LYS A 202 -15.15 -2.43 1.27
CA LYS A 202 -14.36 -2.51 2.52
C LYS A 202 -14.10 -1.15 3.16
N LEU A 203 -13.94 -0.10 2.35
CA LEU A 203 -13.80 1.28 2.82
C LEU A 203 -15.10 1.85 3.40
N PHE A 204 -16.24 1.21 3.14
CA PHE A 204 -17.53 1.71 3.57
C PHE A 204 -17.76 1.47 5.06
N THR A 205 -18.10 2.55 5.76
CA THR A 205 -18.46 2.54 7.18
C THR A 205 -19.83 3.19 7.35
N CYS A 206 -20.82 2.41 7.79
CA CYS A 206 -22.17 2.91 8.06
C CYS A 206 -22.19 3.85 9.28
N ASN A 207 -23.33 4.50 9.54
CA ASN A 207 -23.46 5.46 10.65
C ASN A 207 -23.34 4.83 12.04
N ALA A 208 -23.58 3.53 12.17
CA ALA A 208 -23.37 2.82 13.43
C ALA A 208 -21.87 2.68 13.80
N ILE A 209 -20.97 2.79 12.81
CA ILE A 209 -19.53 2.74 13.01
C ILE A 209 -19.00 4.18 13.15
N LYS A 210 -18.39 4.48 14.29
CA LYS A 210 -17.80 5.80 14.61
C LYS A 210 -16.52 6.08 13.83
N VAL A 211 -15.75 5.04 13.51
CA VAL A 211 -14.51 5.16 12.73
C VAL A 211 -14.83 5.36 11.25
N LYS A 212 -14.18 6.32 10.61
CA LYS A 212 -14.34 6.61 9.17
C LYS A 212 -12.99 6.53 8.47
N PHE A 213 -12.87 5.61 7.52
CA PHE A 213 -11.65 5.47 6.71
C PHE A 213 -11.61 6.54 5.62
N LYS A 214 -10.51 7.31 5.56
CA LYS A 214 -10.28 8.26 4.49
C LYS A 214 -9.12 7.76 3.65
N LEU A 215 -9.25 7.86 2.32
CA LEU A 215 -8.19 7.44 1.40
C LEU A 215 -6.82 8.09 1.66
N LYS A 216 -6.82 9.32 2.20
CA LYS A 216 -5.59 10.05 2.53
C LYS A 216 -4.82 9.43 3.71
N ASP A 217 -5.51 8.63 4.52
CA ASP A 217 -4.96 7.97 5.70
C ASP A 217 -4.42 6.57 5.34
N ILE A 218 -4.60 6.11 4.08
CA ILE A 218 -4.09 4.84 3.57
C ILE A 218 -2.83 5.10 2.73
N PRO A 219 -1.62 4.76 3.23
CA PRO A 219 -0.35 5.13 2.59
C PRO A 219 -0.21 4.73 1.13
N LEU A 220 -0.60 3.49 0.78
CA LEU A 220 -0.51 2.99 -0.58
C LEU A 220 -1.43 3.75 -1.54
N ILE A 221 -2.66 4.07 -1.13
CA ILE A 221 -3.57 4.88 -1.96
C ILE A 221 -3.06 6.31 -2.07
N GLU A 222 -2.64 6.92 -0.96
CA GLU A 222 -2.23 8.31 -0.92
C GLU A 222 -0.95 8.58 -1.72
N CYS A 223 -0.01 7.63 -1.72
CA CYS A 223 1.25 7.74 -2.44
C CYS A 223 1.13 7.45 -3.94
N PHE A 224 0.29 6.50 -4.34
CA PHE A 224 0.29 5.96 -5.70
C PHE A 224 -0.94 6.30 -6.54
N PHE A 225 -2.11 6.51 -5.93
CA PHE A 225 -3.33 6.75 -6.71
C PHE A 225 -3.52 8.24 -7.02
N ASN A 226 -3.77 8.53 -8.29
CA ASN A 226 -4.18 9.85 -8.75
C ASN A 226 -5.66 10.12 -8.40
N PRO A 227 -6.16 11.36 -8.59
CA PRO A 227 -7.54 11.70 -8.25
C PRO A 227 -8.61 10.83 -8.92
N ILE A 228 -8.41 10.42 -10.19
CA ILE A 228 -9.35 9.56 -10.92
C ILE A 228 -9.37 8.15 -10.32
N GLN A 229 -8.19 7.58 -10.03
CA GLN A 229 -8.08 6.29 -9.35
C GLN A 229 -8.70 6.32 -7.94
N LYS A 230 -8.53 7.42 -7.21
CA LYS A 230 -9.18 7.66 -5.92
C LYS A 230 -10.70 7.74 -6.03
N LEU A 231 -11.22 8.29 -7.12
CA LEU A 231 -12.66 8.29 -7.39
C LEU A 231 -13.15 6.86 -7.69
N ILE A 232 -12.41 6.09 -8.49
CA ILE A 232 -12.74 4.69 -8.82
C ILE A 232 -12.89 3.86 -7.53
N VAL A 233 -11.92 3.90 -6.62
CA VAL A 233 -12.00 3.13 -5.37
C VAL A 233 -13.09 3.62 -4.41
N LYS A 234 -13.68 4.80 -4.62
CA LYS A 234 -14.80 5.31 -3.82
C LYS A 234 -16.19 4.96 -4.36
N THR A 235 -16.31 4.65 -5.65
CA THR A 235 -17.63 4.56 -6.33
C THR A 235 -17.95 3.16 -6.84
N ASN A 236 -17.00 2.24 -6.89
CA ASN A 236 -17.15 0.93 -7.51
C ASN A 236 -17.67 -0.14 -6.53
N PHE A 237 -18.79 0.13 -5.87
CA PHE A 237 -19.46 -0.84 -5.00
C PHE A 237 -19.88 -2.11 -5.76
N PHE A 238 -19.90 -3.26 -5.08
CA PHE A 238 -20.41 -4.52 -5.61
C PHE A 238 -19.86 -4.86 -7.00
N THR A 239 -18.57 -4.60 -7.20
CA THR A 239 -17.88 -4.76 -8.49
C THR A 239 -16.74 -5.75 -8.32
N LYS A 240 -16.51 -6.60 -9.33
CA LYS A 240 -15.41 -7.57 -9.32
C LYS A 240 -14.05 -6.88 -9.20
N ARG A 241 -13.13 -7.48 -8.46
CA ARG A 241 -11.75 -7.00 -8.27
C ARG A 241 -11.09 -6.72 -9.62
N GLU A 242 -11.13 -7.67 -10.53
CA GLU A 242 -10.48 -7.61 -11.85
C GLU A 242 -10.96 -6.39 -12.63
N LYS A 243 -12.29 -6.13 -12.60
CA LYS A 243 -12.89 -4.99 -13.28
C LYS A 243 -12.46 -3.65 -12.67
N ILE A 244 -12.24 -3.59 -11.36
CA ILE A 244 -11.72 -2.39 -10.70
C ILE A 244 -10.23 -2.22 -11.04
N ILE A 245 -9.44 -3.29 -11.00
CA ILE A 245 -8.02 -3.30 -11.40
C ILE A 245 -7.87 -2.80 -12.84
N ASP A 246 -8.65 -3.32 -13.79
CA ASP A 246 -8.60 -2.90 -15.19
C ASP A 246 -8.86 -1.39 -15.34
N ARG A 247 -9.83 -0.84 -14.60
CA ARG A 247 -10.09 0.61 -14.54
C ARG A 247 -8.91 1.37 -13.94
N LEU A 248 -8.36 0.90 -12.81
CA LEU A 248 -7.22 1.55 -12.15
C LEU A 248 -5.97 1.57 -13.04
N VAL A 249 -5.72 0.49 -13.79
CA VAL A 249 -4.62 0.40 -14.76
C VAL A 249 -4.87 1.33 -15.94
N LEU A 250 -6.09 1.36 -16.48
CA LEU A 250 -6.45 2.26 -17.59
C LEU A 250 -6.16 3.73 -17.24
N PHE A 251 -6.53 4.15 -16.03
CA PHE A 251 -6.36 5.53 -15.56
C PHE A 251 -5.05 5.80 -14.81
N SER A 252 -4.10 4.86 -14.81
CA SER A 252 -2.77 5.11 -14.26
C SER A 252 -1.92 5.81 -15.33
N MET A 253 -1.75 7.12 -15.18
CA MET A 253 -0.83 7.94 -16.00
C MET A 253 0.63 7.71 -15.62
#